data_AF-A0A1I5SLU8-F1
#
_entry.id   AF-A0A1I5SLU8-F1
#
_cell.length_a   1.000
_cell.length_b   1.000
_cell.length_c   1.000
_cell.angle_alpha   90.00
_cell.angle_beta   90.00
_cell.angle_gamma   90.00
#
_symmetry.space_group_name_H-M   'P 1'
#
loop_
_entity.id
_entity.type
_entity.pdbx_description
1 polymer ?
#
loop_
_entity_poly.entity_id
_entity_poly.type
_entity_poly.pdbx_seq_one_letter_code
_entity_poly.pdbx_strand_id
1 'polypeptide(L)'
;MINQLANLNWVSVLLAFAAYFILGALWFTLFFSKPYKISLGRENETLPNKPIFIIGPALCSLVITIASAILFYTLNISSFNAALEFSLLIGFGFLVANTVNIAINPNIPRPILYGIISGSYHLAGILMISVILLIMK
;
A
#
# COMPACT_ATOMS: atom_id res chain seq x y z
N MET A 1 -5.70 15.93 -15.02
CA MET A 1 -5.39 15.06 -13.87
C MET A 1 -4.07 15.47 -13.20
N ILE A 2 -2.93 15.40 -13.88
CA ILE A 2 -1.61 15.76 -13.30
C ILE A 2 -1.58 17.20 -12.73
N ASN A 3 -2.28 18.15 -13.34
CA ASN A 3 -2.40 19.53 -12.83
C ASN A 3 -2.95 19.62 -11.40
N GLN A 4 -3.61 18.57 -10.88
CA GLN A 4 -4.07 18.53 -9.48
C GLN A 4 -2.91 18.57 -8.46
N LEU A 5 -1.67 18.26 -8.86
CA LEU A 5 -0.49 18.41 -7.99
C LEU A 5 -0.39 19.78 -7.32
N ALA A 6 -0.83 20.84 -8.02
CA ALA A 6 -0.84 22.20 -7.48
C ALA A 6 -1.95 22.45 -6.44
N ASN A 7 -2.99 21.62 -6.42
CA ASN A 7 -4.16 21.77 -5.55
C ASN A 7 -4.19 20.78 -4.38
N LEU A 8 -3.23 19.85 -4.31
CA LEU A 8 -3.21 18.87 -3.23
C LEU A 8 -2.92 19.56 -1.90
N ASN A 9 -3.64 19.15 -0.85
CA ASN A 9 -3.20 19.41 0.50
C ASN A 9 -1.96 18.53 0.80
N TRP A 10 -0.77 19.08 0.61
CA TRP A 10 0.50 18.35 0.79
C TRP A 10 0.72 17.83 2.21
N VAL A 11 0.15 18.49 3.23
CA VAL A 11 0.19 17.98 4.61
C VAL A 11 -0.58 16.66 4.70
N SER A 12 -1.78 16.60 4.13
CA SER A 12 -2.57 15.38 4.07
C SER A 12 -1.85 14.27 3.29
N VAL A 13 -1.24 14.59 2.15
CA VAL A 13 -0.46 13.65 1.33
C VAL A 13 0.71 13.05 2.12
N LEU A 14 1.48 13.88 2.83
CA LEU A 14 2.63 13.41 3.61
C LEU A 14 2.22 12.57 4.82
N LEU A 15 1.11 12.93 5.49
CA LEU A 15 0.55 12.13 6.59
C LEU A 15 0.01 10.79 6.10
N ALA A 16 -0.71 10.78 4.97
CA ALA A 16 -1.19 9.56 4.33
C ALA A 16 -0.03 8.64 3.94
N PHE A 17 1.05 9.21 3.39
CA PHE A 17 2.28 8.48 3.08
C PHE A 17 2.92 7.89 4.34
N ALA A 18 3.12 8.70 5.38
CA ALA A 18 3.72 8.24 6.62
C ALA A 18 2.91 7.11 7.26
N ALA A 19 1.58 7.25 7.28
CA ALA A 19 0.67 6.24 7.79
C ALA A 19 0.79 4.91 7.01
N TYR A 20 0.81 4.97 5.69
CA TYR A 20 0.98 3.80 4.84
C TYR A 20 2.36 3.14 5.00
N PHE A 21 3.43 3.94 5.05
CA PHE A 21 4.78 3.43 5.21
C PHE A 21 5.00 2.77 6.58
N ILE A 22 4.53 3.42 7.66
CA ILE A 22 4.57 2.87 9.02
C ILE A 22 3.72 1.59 9.10
N LEU A 23 2.55 1.57 8.46
CA LEU A 23 1.75 0.35 8.34
C LEU A 23 2.59 -0.77 7.76
N GLY A 24 3.32 -0.55 6.66
CA GLY A 24 4.19 -1.56 6.06
C GLY A 24 5.25 -2.09 7.03
N ALA A 25 5.92 -1.19 7.76
CA ALA A 25 6.89 -1.59 8.77
C ALA A 25 6.24 -2.49 9.84
N LEU A 26 5.11 -2.09 10.41
CA LEU A 26 4.40 -2.87 11.43
C LEU A 26 3.84 -4.18 10.85
N TRP A 27 3.33 -4.17 9.63
CA TRP A 27 2.72 -5.32 8.98
C TRP A 27 3.72 -6.46 8.81
N PHE A 28 4.90 -6.17 8.24
CA PHE A 28 5.88 -7.20 7.92
C PHE A 28 6.86 -7.52 9.04
N THR A 29 7.01 -6.64 10.05
CA THR A 29 7.93 -6.88 11.17
C THR A 29 7.25 -7.30 12.47
N LEU A 30 5.98 -6.95 12.67
CA LEU A 30 5.25 -7.23 13.91
C LEU A 30 4.03 -8.14 13.67
N PHE A 31 3.05 -7.70 12.89
CA PHE A 31 1.75 -8.38 12.80
C PHE A 31 1.80 -9.68 11.99
N PHE A 32 2.48 -9.67 10.84
CA PHE A 32 2.51 -10.78 9.90
C PHE A 32 3.94 -11.25 9.59
N SER A 33 4.90 -11.01 10.50
CA SER A 33 6.30 -11.37 10.27
C SER A 33 6.51 -12.85 9.97
N LYS A 34 5.97 -13.74 10.82
CA LYS A 34 6.07 -15.19 10.64
C LYS A 34 5.38 -15.68 9.35
N PRO A 35 4.08 -15.40 9.10
CA PRO A 35 3.43 -15.86 7.88
C PRO A 35 4.06 -15.27 6.61
N TYR A 36 4.60 -14.04 6.66
CA TYR A 36 5.35 -13.46 5.54
C TYR A 36 6.61 -14.27 5.24
N LYS A 37 7.43 -14.59 6.25
CA LYS A 37 8.62 -15.45 6.08
C LYS A 37 8.27 -16.84 5.53
N ILE A 38 7.20 -17.45 6.06
CA ILE A 38 6.67 -18.73 5.55
C ILE A 38 6.30 -18.62 4.08
N SER A 39 5.67 -17.52 3.67
CA SER A 39 5.27 -17.30 2.27
C SER A 39 6.46 -17.27 1.30
N LEU A 40 7.62 -16.82 1.81
CA LEU A 40 8.90 -16.77 1.11
C LEU A 40 9.73 -18.06 1.21
N GLY A 41 9.26 -19.07 1.97
CA GLY A 41 10.04 -20.28 2.27
C GLY A 41 11.22 -20.05 3.22
N ARG A 42 11.18 -18.98 4.01
CA ARG A 42 12.28 -18.50 4.87
C ARG A 42 11.90 -18.47 6.36
N GLU A 43 11.04 -19.39 6.80
CA GLU A 43 10.47 -19.40 8.15
C GLU A 43 11.55 -19.34 9.26
N ASN A 44 12.64 -20.07 9.06
CA ASN A 44 13.73 -20.21 10.04
C ASN A 44 14.92 -19.28 9.74
N GLU A 45 14.77 -18.34 8.81
CA GLU A 45 15.85 -17.45 8.42
C GLU A 45 15.69 -16.04 8.99
N THR A 46 16.82 -15.38 9.17
CA THR A 46 16.86 -13.93 9.34
C THR A 46 16.87 -13.29 7.95
N LEU A 47 15.84 -12.50 7.65
CA LEU A 47 15.77 -11.82 6.36
C LEU A 47 16.86 -10.74 6.28
N PRO A 48 17.43 -10.50 5.08
CA PRO A 48 18.48 -9.53 4.90
C PRO A 48 17.98 -8.11 5.22
N ASN A 49 18.75 -7.36 6.01
CA ASN A 49 18.47 -5.97 6.33
C ASN A 49 19.36 -5.03 5.51
N LYS A 50 18.96 -4.78 4.26
CA LYS A 50 19.65 -3.86 3.34
C LYS A 50 18.80 -2.59 3.14
N PRO A 51 19.40 -1.40 2.93
CA PRO A 51 18.65 -0.14 2.78
C PRO A 51 17.53 -0.18 1.74
N ILE A 52 17.70 -0.94 0.65
CA ILE A 52 16.68 -1.10 -0.38
C ILE A 52 15.35 -1.69 0.12
N PHE A 53 15.38 -2.52 1.17
CA PHE A 53 14.17 -3.11 1.77
C PHE A 53 13.41 -2.14 2.68
N ILE A 54 13.94 -0.94 2.89
CA ILE A 54 13.30 0.13 3.66
C ILE A 54 12.99 1.31 2.73
N ILE A 55 14.00 1.82 2.04
CA ILE A 55 13.89 2.98 1.14
C ILE A 55 13.03 2.64 -0.09
N GLY A 56 13.16 1.43 -0.64
CA GLY A 56 12.37 1.00 -1.80
C GLY A 56 10.86 1.06 -1.50
N PRO A 57 10.36 0.34 -0.47
CA PRO A 57 8.97 0.44 -0.06
C PRO A 57 8.52 1.87 0.31
N ALA A 58 9.38 2.68 0.91
CA ALA A 58 9.07 4.09 1.20
C ALA A 58 8.82 4.89 -0.08
N LEU A 59 9.70 4.79 -1.08
CA LEU A 59 9.52 5.50 -2.35
C LEU A 59 8.29 4.99 -3.11
N CYS A 60 8.08 3.67 -3.15
CA CYS A 60 6.89 3.10 -3.80
C CYS A 60 5.60 3.56 -3.12
N SER A 61 5.53 3.55 -1.79
CA SER A 61 4.36 4.02 -1.05
C SER A 61 4.11 5.52 -1.23
N LEU A 62 5.16 6.35 -1.34
CA LEU A 62 5.04 7.76 -1.66
C LEU A 62 4.42 7.97 -3.05
N VAL A 63 4.94 7.27 -4.07
CA VAL A 63 4.39 7.34 -5.44
C VAL A 63 2.93 6.91 -5.50
N ILE A 64 2.60 5.79 -4.84
CA ILE A 64 1.21 5.31 -4.73
C ILE A 64 0.32 6.35 -4.05
N THR A 65 0.80 6.99 -2.98
CA THR A 65 0.03 7.99 -2.23
C THR A 65 -0.25 9.23 -3.08
N ILE A 66 0.76 9.75 -3.79
CA ILE A 66 0.59 10.91 -4.68
C ILE A 66 -0.38 10.57 -5.82
N ALA A 67 -0.22 9.42 -6.47
CA ALA A 67 -1.14 8.99 -7.53
C ALA A 67 -2.58 8.85 -7.02
N SER A 68 -2.75 8.27 -5.83
CA SER A 68 -4.06 8.14 -5.18
C SER A 68 -4.66 9.51 -4.87
N ALA A 69 -3.88 10.46 -4.34
CA ALA A 69 -4.33 11.82 -4.07
C ALA A 69 -4.78 12.57 -5.34
N ILE A 70 -4.01 12.47 -6.43
CA ILE A 70 -4.38 13.05 -7.73
C ILE A 70 -5.74 12.50 -8.19
N LEU A 71 -5.95 11.19 -8.10
CA LEU A 71 -7.22 10.56 -8.47
C LEU A 71 -8.35 10.99 -7.52
N PHE A 72 -8.10 11.03 -6.22
CA PHE A 72 -9.07 11.41 -5.19
C PHE A 72 -9.59 12.85 -5.38
N TYR A 73 -8.71 13.77 -5.76
CA TYR A 73 -9.08 15.15 -6.11
C TYR A 73 -9.77 15.21 -7.48
N THR A 74 -9.25 14.51 -8.50
CA THR A 74 -9.85 14.49 -9.84
C THR A 74 -11.28 13.97 -9.84
N LEU A 75 -11.52 12.89 -9.09
CA LEU A 75 -12.83 12.23 -8.98
C LEU A 75 -13.77 12.94 -7.99
N ASN A 76 -13.33 14.04 -7.38
CA ASN A 76 -14.09 14.81 -6.40
C ASN A 76 -14.64 13.95 -5.25
N ILE A 77 -13.87 12.97 -4.78
CA ILE A 77 -14.28 12.12 -3.66
C ILE A 77 -14.46 13.00 -2.41
N SER A 78 -15.65 12.96 -1.82
CA SER A 78 -16.08 13.82 -0.70
C SER A 78 -16.95 13.11 0.34
N SER A 79 -17.19 11.80 0.18
CA SER A 79 -17.95 10.99 1.12
C SER A 79 -17.20 9.73 1.51
N PHE A 80 -17.51 9.17 2.68
CA PHE A 80 -16.91 7.93 3.16
C PHE A 80 -17.19 6.75 2.23
N ASN A 81 -18.43 6.62 1.72
CA ASN A 81 -18.80 5.55 0.80
C ASN A 81 -17.99 5.63 -0.50
N ALA A 82 -17.84 6.82 -1.09
CA ALA A 82 -17.04 7.00 -2.30
C ALA A 82 -15.55 6.75 -2.04
N ALA A 83 -15.03 7.10 -0.85
CA ALA A 83 -13.66 6.79 -0.45
C ALA A 83 -13.44 5.28 -0.27
N LEU A 84 -14.43 4.56 0.26
CA LEU A 84 -14.41 3.11 0.38
C LEU A 84 -14.46 2.43 -0.99
N GLU A 85 -15.37 2.85 -1.87
CA GLU A 85 -15.44 2.37 -3.26
C GLU A 85 -14.13 2.61 -4.01
N PHE A 86 -13.55 3.81 -3.89
CA PHE A 86 -12.24 4.14 -4.43
C PHE A 86 -11.16 3.20 -3.89
N SER A 87 -11.19 2.94 -2.57
CA SER A 87 -10.21 2.07 -1.92
C SER A 87 -10.30 0.63 -2.39
N LEU A 88 -11.52 0.12 -2.56
CA LEU A 88 -11.75 -1.22 -3.10
C LEU A 88 -11.33 -1.30 -4.56
N LEU A 89 -11.72 -0.34 -5.39
CA LEU A 89 -11.39 -0.34 -6.82
C LEU A 89 -9.87 -0.24 -7.06
N ILE A 90 -9.21 0.72 -6.41
CA ILE A 90 -7.76 0.93 -6.59
C ILE A 90 -6.94 -0.09 -5.82
N GLY A 91 -7.27 -0.29 -4.54
CA GLY A 91 -6.55 -1.22 -3.67
C GLY A 91 -6.68 -2.65 -4.15
N PHE A 92 -7.88 -3.12 -4.47
CA PHE A 92 -8.06 -4.49 -4.96
C PHE A 92 -7.71 -4.63 -6.44
N GLY A 93 -8.33 -3.81 -7.29
CA GLY A 93 -8.24 -3.93 -8.74
C GLY A 93 -6.84 -3.70 -9.31
N PHE A 94 -6.04 -2.82 -8.69
CA PHE A 94 -4.65 -2.59 -9.12
C PHE A 94 -3.64 -3.21 -8.16
N LEU A 95 -3.68 -2.89 -6.87
CA LEU A 95 -2.57 -3.28 -5.99
C LEU A 95 -2.61 -4.76 -5.56
N VAL A 96 -3.74 -5.26 -5.06
CA VAL A 96 -3.89 -6.68 -4.69
C VAL A 96 -3.67 -7.55 -5.93
N ALA A 97 -4.37 -7.25 -7.03
CA ALA A 97 -4.26 -8.02 -8.27
C ALA A 97 -2.82 -8.07 -8.79
N ASN A 98 -2.12 -6.93 -8.88
CA ASN A 98 -0.74 -6.90 -9.32
C ASN A 98 0.21 -7.62 -8.34
N THR A 99 -0.03 -7.49 -7.04
CA THR A 99 0.76 -8.18 -6.01
C THR A 99 0.64 -9.70 -6.13
N VAL A 100 -0.57 -10.22 -6.31
CA VAL A 100 -0.81 -11.64 -6.54
C VAL A 100 -0.17 -12.10 -7.84
N ASN A 101 -0.28 -11.31 -8.92
CA ASN A 101 0.36 -11.62 -10.19
C ASN A 101 1.89 -11.72 -10.06
N ILE A 102 2.53 -10.77 -9.38
CA ILE A 102 3.97 -10.82 -9.04
C ILE A 102 4.28 -12.06 -8.18
N ALA A 103 3.39 -12.39 -7.24
CA ALA A 103 3.56 -13.52 -6.34
C ALA A 103 3.59 -14.86 -7.08
N ILE A 104 2.86 -15.02 -8.18
CA ILE A 104 2.82 -16.24 -9.03
C ILE A 104 4.17 -16.53 -9.73
N ASN A 105 5.20 -15.72 -9.48
CA ASN A 105 6.58 -16.02 -9.84
C ASN A 105 7.03 -17.40 -9.29
N PRO A 106 7.72 -18.25 -10.10
CA PRO A 106 8.19 -19.57 -9.68
C PRO A 106 9.16 -19.56 -8.48
N ASN A 107 9.73 -18.40 -8.12
CA ASN A 107 10.63 -18.25 -6.98
C ASN A 107 9.91 -17.96 -5.65
N ILE A 108 8.59 -17.76 -5.64
CA ILE A 108 7.81 -17.56 -4.41
C ILE A 108 7.11 -18.89 -4.05
N PRO A 109 7.54 -19.59 -2.97
CA PRO A 109 7.07 -20.95 -2.69
C PRO A 109 5.58 -21.05 -2.35
N ARG A 110 4.99 -19.99 -1.77
CA ARG A 110 3.57 -19.94 -1.41
C ARG A 110 2.93 -18.68 -1.97
N PRO A 111 2.69 -18.63 -3.30
CA PRO A 111 2.31 -17.40 -4.00
C PRO A 111 0.98 -16.82 -3.50
N ILE A 112 0.00 -17.68 -3.21
CA ILE A 112 -1.31 -17.25 -2.70
C ILE A 112 -1.20 -16.67 -1.29
N LEU A 113 -0.40 -17.28 -0.40
CA LEU A 113 -0.17 -16.75 0.94
C LEU A 113 0.54 -15.39 0.89
N TYR A 114 1.57 -15.26 0.06
CA TYR A 114 2.25 -13.99 -0.16
C TYR A 114 1.28 -12.93 -0.68
N GLY A 115 0.46 -13.29 -1.67
CA GLY A 115 -0.55 -12.42 -2.28
C GLY A 115 -1.58 -11.93 -1.27
N ILE A 116 -2.08 -12.81 -0.39
CA ILE A 116 -3.00 -12.43 0.69
C ILE A 116 -2.31 -11.45 1.65
N ILE A 117 -1.12 -11.76 2.15
CA ILE A 117 -0.44 -10.92 3.16
C ILE A 117 -0.06 -9.56 2.58
N SER A 118 0.61 -9.55 1.43
CA SER A 118 1.13 -8.32 0.82
C SER A 118 0.02 -7.53 0.13
N GLY A 119 -0.94 -8.21 -0.50
CA GLY A 119 -2.09 -7.57 -1.12
C GLY A 119 -3.01 -6.90 -0.09
N SER A 120 -3.34 -7.58 1.01
CA SER A 120 -4.16 -6.99 2.07
C SER A 120 -3.47 -5.81 2.76
N TYR A 121 -2.14 -5.83 2.90
CA TYR A 121 -1.36 -4.65 3.30
C TYR A 121 -1.62 -3.46 2.37
N HIS A 122 -1.50 -3.65 1.06
CA HIS A 122 -1.73 -2.59 0.09
C HIS A 122 -3.17 -2.08 0.11
N LEU A 123 -4.15 -2.96 0.24
CA LEU A 123 -5.56 -2.58 0.38
C LEU A 123 -5.81 -1.73 1.64
N ALA A 124 -5.28 -2.17 2.79
CA ALA A 124 -5.35 -1.42 4.03
C ALA A 124 -4.65 -0.06 3.92
N GLY A 125 -3.50 -0.01 3.26
CA GLY A 125 -2.77 1.23 2.98
C GLY A 125 -3.56 2.23 2.14
N ILE A 126 -4.21 1.77 1.06
CA ILE A 126 -5.08 2.62 0.24
C ILE A 126 -6.30 3.11 1.02
N LEU A 127 -6.87 2.27 1.88
CA LEU A 127 -7.96 2.68 2.77
C LEU A 127 -7.50 3.79 3.73
N MET A 128 -6.32 3.63 4.35
CA MET A 128 -5.74 4.67 5.21
C MET A 128 -5.48 5.98 4.45
N ILE A 129 -4.91 5.91 3.25
CA ILE A 129 -4.71 7.08 2.39
C ILE A 129 -6.04 7.77 2.14
N SER A 130 -7.07 7.02 1.73
CA SER A 130 -8.37 7.58 1.36
C SER A 130 -9.08 8.23 2.54
N VAL A 131 -8.99 7.64 3.75
CA VAL A 131 -9.54 8.21 4.97
C VAL A 131 -8.82 9.50 5.36
N ILE A 132 -7.49 9.51 5.34
CA ILE A 132 -6.69 10.70 5.68
C ILE A 132 -6.95 11.84 4.69
N LEU A 133 -7.00 11.52 3.38
CA LEU A 133 -7.36 12.48 2.36
C LEU A 133 -8.78 13.01 2.57
N LEU A 134 -9.76 12.15 2.88
CA LEU A 134 -11.15 12.56 3.09
C LEU A 134 -11.32 13.55 4.24
N ILE A 135 -10.67 13.28 5.39
CA ILE A 135 -10.86 14.10 6.61
C ILE A 135 -10.01 15.39 6.59
N MET A 136 -9.02 15.49 5.70
CA MET A 136 -8.09 16.62 5.62
C MET A 136 -8.09 17.31 4.25
N LYS A 137 -9.08 17.03 3.39
CA LYS A 137 -9.13 17.52 2.01
C LYS A 137 -9.25 19.04 1.92
#